data_AF-A0A944G8B3-F1
#
_entry.id   AF-A0A944G8B3-F1
#
_cell.length_a   1.000
_cell.length_b   1.000
_cell.length_c   1.000
_cell.angle_alpha   90.00
_cell.angle_beta   90.00
_cell.angle_gamma   90.00
#
_symmetry.space_group_name_H-M   'P 1'
#
loop_
_entity.id
_entity.type
_entity.pdbx_description
1 polymer ?
#
loop_
_entity_poly.entity_id
_entity_poly.type
_entity_poly.pdbx_seq_one_letter_code
_entity_poly.pdbx_strand_id
1 'polypeptide(L)'
;VRATPKAMQLIDAKEYEEQRELTKFETVKTAWKPYVPAAVTGALSTACLIGASSVSLKRNAALAAAYTLSDTAFREYREKVVETIGEKKEHTVQDKVAEKQVKENPPSPAVTVMGKGPSLCLEPLSMRYLNTDVTSIKKAQNDINAQILSDVYGWATLNDFYDLLNLPHTDIGDKLGWDLDNRMEIQISAQVTENGEPCLVIGHDNPPKYLGDY
;
A
#
# COMPACT_ATOMS: atom_id res chain seq x y z
N VAL A 1 34.19 -11.03 -20.81
CA VAL A 1 35.29 -11.02 -19.82
C VAL A 1 36.62 -10.88 -20.56
N ARG A 2 37.27 -9.69 -20.50
CA ARG A 2 38.57 -9.42 -21.17
C ARG A 2 39.69 -8.99 -20.22
N ALA A 3 39.38 -8.78 -18.93
CA ALA A 3 40.34 -8.33 -17.92
C ALA A 3 41.35 -9.42 -17.56
N THR A 4 40.88 -10.66 -17.31
CA THR A 4 41.73 -11.80 -16.94
C THR A 4 42.76 -12.16 -18.02
N PRO A 5 42.40 -12.28 -19.32
CA PRO A 5 43.39 -12.54 -20.37
C PRO A 5 44.43 -11.42 -20.51
N LYS A 6 44.04 -10.15 -20.36
CA LYS A 6 44.97 -9.00 -20.38
C LYS A 6 45.89 -8.96 -19.17
N ALA A 7 45.39 -9.34 -17.99
CA ALA A 7 46.19 -9.43 -16.78
C ALA A 7 47.25 -10.53 -16.89
N MET A 8 46.91 -11.69 -17.46
CA MET A 8 47.87 -12.77 -17.74
C MET A 8 48.95 -12.31 -18.73
N GLN A 9 48.57 -11.68 -19.84
CA GLN A 9 49.55 -11.13 -20.79
C GLN A 9 50.55 -10.13 -20.17
N LEU A 10 50.10 -9.32 -19.20
CA LEU A 10 50.96 -8.37 -18.50
C LEU A 10 51.90 -9.05 -17.49
N ILE A 11 51.47 -10.14 -16.87
CA ILE A 11 52.30 -10.97 -15.97
C ILE A 11 53.36 -11.70 -16.81
N ASP A 12 52.94 -12.40 -17.87
CA ASP A 12 53.81 -13.20 -18.75
C ASP A 12 54.91 -12.33 -19.39
N ALA A 13 54.54 -11.13 -19.87
CA ALA A 13 55.50 -10.20 -20.45
C ALA A 13 56.58 -9.76 -19.46
N LYS A 14 56.20 -9.56 -18.19
CA LYS A 14 57.13 -9.10 -17.15
C LYS A 14 57.99 -10.23 -16.57
N GLU A 15 57.46 -11.44 -16.49
CA GLU A 15 58.25 -12.65 -16.14
C GLU A 15 59.29 -12.97 -17.22
N TYR A 16 58.95 -12.75 -18.49
CA TYR A 16 59.89 -12.89 -19.60
C TYR A 16 61.01 -11.85 -19.57
N GLU A 17 60.70 -10.58 -19.26
CA GLU A 17 61.71 -9.51 -19.12
C GLU A 17 62.68 -9.75 -17.95
N GLU A 18 62.20 -10.23 -16.81
CA GLU A 18 63.01 -10.44 -15.62
C GLU A 18 63.65 -11.86 -15.55
N GLN A 19 63.34 -12.73 -16.52
CA GLN A 19 63.74 -14.15 -16.57
C GLN A 19 63.53 -14.93 -15.26
N ARG A 20 62.49 -14.57 -14.52
CA ARG A 20 62.10 -15.18 -13.25
C ARG A 20 60.59 -15.08 -13.05
N GLU A 21 60.04 -15.96 -12.23
CA GLU A 21 58.66 -15.81 -11.75
C GLU A 21 58.53 -14.57 -10.85
N LEU A 22 57.41 -13.86 -10.99
CA LEU A 22 57.12 -12.70 -10.15
C LEU A 22 56.70 -13.15 -8.76
N THR A 23 57.10 -12.38 -7.74
CA THR A 23 56.57 -12.59 -6.40
C THR A 23 55.09 -12.21 -6.35
N LYS A 24 54.31 -12.81 -5.42
CA LYS A 24 52.85 -12.55 -5.28
C LYS A 24 52.49 -11.06 -5.27
N PHE A 25 53.34 -10.23 -4.65
CA PHE A 25 53.17 -8.79 -4.59
C PHE A 25 53.39 -8.11 -5.96
N GLU A 26 54.41 -8.52 -6.69
CA GLU A 26 54.73 -8.01 -8.02
C GLU A 26 53.68 -8.43 -9.06
N THR A 27 53.15 -9.66 -8.95
CA THR A 27 52.04 -10.15 -9.77
C THR A 27 50.80 -9.26 -9.59
N VAL A 28 50.41 -8.97 -8.35
CA VAL A 28 49.28 -8.07 -8.05
C VAL A 28 49.53 -6.66 -8.58
N LYS A 29 50.73 -6.11 -8.38
CA LYS A 29 51.13 -4.77 -8.88
C LYS A 29 51.09 -4.68 -10.41
N THR A 30 51.30 -5.78 -11.11
CA THR A 30 51.30 -5.85 -12.57
C THR A 30 49.89 -6.09 -13.13
N ALA A 31 49.07 -6.89 -12.43
CA ALA A 31 47.79 -7.38 -12.91
C ALA A 31 46.56 -6.54 -12.50
N TRP A 32 46.67 -5.55 -11.60
CA TRP A 32 45.49 -4.84 -11.09
C TRP A 32 44.84 -3.85 -12.08
N LYS A 33 45.62 -3.23 -12.98
CA LYS A 33 45.13 -2.16 -13.89
C LYS A 33 43.93 -2.60 -14.77
N PRO A 34 43.92 -3.81 -15.38
CA PRO A 34 42.77 -4.29 -16.14
C PRO A 34 41.48 -4.47 -15.34
N TYR A 35 41.55 -4.58 -14.01
CA TYR A 35 40.37 -4.73 -13.13
C TYR A 35 39.79 -3.40 -12.66
N VAL A 36 40.51 -2.28 -12.82
CA VAL A 36 40.05 -0.94 -12.41
C VAL A 36 38.67 -0.59 -13.01
N PRO A 37 38.41 -0.78 -14.33
CA PRO A 37 37.09 -0.47 -14.88
C PRO A 37 35.99 -1.32 -14.23
N ALA A 38 36.24 -2.60 -13.97
CA ALA A 38 35.28 -3.48 -13.32
C ALA A 38 34.99 -3.06 -11.87
N ALA A 39 36.05 -2.71 -11.11
CA ALA A 39 35.92 -2.22 -9.74
C ALA A 39 35.15 -0.90 -9.67
N VAL A 40 35.42 0.05 -10.57
CA VAL A 40 34.69 1.33 -10.66
C VAL A 40 33.22 1.09 -10.99
N THR A 41 32.92 0.24 -11.98
CA THR A 41 31.52 -0.07 -12.30
C THR A 41 30.79 -0.76 -11.15
N GLY A 42 31.47 -1.65 -10.41
CA GLY A 42 30.90 -2.30 -9.23
C GLY A 42 30.60 -1.30 -8.12
N ALA A 43 31.56 -0.44 -7.80
CA ALA A 43 31.39 0.60 -6.78
C ALA A 43 30.29 1.59 -7.15
N LEU A 44 30.23 2.03 -8.41
CA LEU A 44 29.19 2.93 -8.89
C LEU A 44 27.81 2.28 -8.82
N SER A 45 27.66 1.03 -9.27
CA SER A 45 26.39 0.30 -9.17
C SER A 45 25.91 0.18 -7.73
N THR A 46 26.79 -0.18 -6.79
CA THR A 46 26.45 -0.26 -5.36
C THR A 46 26.02 1.10 -4.81
N ALA A 47 26.76 2.17 -5.13
CA ALA A 47 26.40 3.53 -4.73
C ALA A 47 25.04 3.96 -5.31
N CYS A 48 24.77 3.63 -6.58
CA CYS A 48 23.48 3.90 -7.22
C CYS A 48 22.33 3.12 -6.55
N LEU A 49 22.52 1.85 -6.19
CA LEU A 49 21.50 1.07 -5.48
C LEU A 49 21.17 1.67 -4.12
N ILE A 50 22.20 2.00 -3.33
CA ILE A 50 22.00 2.64 -2.01
C ILE A 50 21.29 3.99 -2.16
N GLY A 51 21.70 4.79 -3.15
CA GLY A 51 21.07 6.07 -3.47
C GLY A 51 19.59 5.91 -3.86
N ALA A 52 19.28 4.96 -4.75
CA ALA A 52 17.93 4.68 -5.20
C ALA A 52 17.03 4.22 -4.03
N SER A 53 17.52 3.30 -3.19
CA SER A 53 16.80 2.84 -2.01
C SER A 53 16.57 3.97 -1.00
N SER A 54 17.57 4.82 -0.75
CA SER A 54 17.43 5.96 0.17
C SER A 54 16.38 6.97 -0.32
N VAL A 55 16.34 7.25 -1.63
CA VAL A 55 15.33 8.14 -2.22
C VAL A 55 13.94 7.52 -2.12
N SER A 56 13.81 6.22 -2.40
CA SER A 56 12.54 5.49 -2.29
C SER A 56 11.99 5.55 -0.86
N LEU A 57 12.83 5.24 0.14
CA LEU A 57 12.44 5.30 1.55
C LEU A 57 11.98 6.69 1.98
N LYS A 58 12.69 7.75 1.59
CA LYS A 58 12.30 9.13 1.90
C LYS A 58 10.96 9.50 1.28
N ARG A 59 10.69 9.06 0.05
CA ARG A 59 9.40 9.30 -0.63
C ARG A 59 8.26 8.57 0.07
N ASN A 60 8.44 7.30 0.40
CA ASN A 60 7.41 6.51 1.09
C ASN A 60 7.12 7.08 2.48
N ALA A 61 8.16 7.44 3.24
CA ALA A 61 7.99 8.08 4.55
C ALA A 61 7.26 9.43 4.44
N ALA A 62 7.56 10.25 3.43
CA ALA A 62 6.86 11.51 3.20
C ALA A 62 5.38 11.29 2.85
N LEU A 63 5.06 10.28 2.03
CA LEU A 63 3.68 9.92 1.70
C LEU A 63 2.91 9.42 2.92
N ALA A 64 3.52 8.53 3.71
CA ALA A 64 2.93 8.05 4.96
C ALA A 64 2.64 9.22 5.92
N ALA A 65 3.60 10.14 6.09
CA ALA A 65 3.42 11.32 6.92
C ALA A 65 2.31 12.25 6.40
N ALA A 66 2.25 12.48 5.08
CA ALA A 66 1.19 13.28 4.47
C ALA A 66 -0.19 12.62 4.67
N TYR A 67 -0.28 11.30 4.58
CA TYR A 67 -1.51 10.55 4.85
C TYR A 67 -1.95 10.70 6.31
N THR A 68 -1.05 10.45 7.26
CA THR A 68 -1.33 10.61 8.70
C THR A 68 -1.76 12.04 9.04
N LEU A 69 -1.12 13.05 8.46
CA LEU A 69 -1.50 14.45 8.65
C LEU A 69 -2.90 14.74 8.09
N SER A 70 -3.21 14.22 6.90
CA SER A 70 -4.53 14.41 6.26
C SER A 70 -5.64 13.71 7.03
N ASP A 71 -5.40 12.47 7.48
CA ASP A 71 -6.31 11.70 8.33
C ASP A 71 -6.60 12.43 9.64
N THR A 72 -5.55 12.91 10.31
CA THR A 72 -5.69 13.67 11.57
C THR A 72 -6.51 14.94 11.35
N ALA A 73 -6.20 15.73 10.32
CA ALA A 73 -6.94 16.94 10.00
C ALA A 73 -8.41 16.66 9.66
N PHE A 74 -8.69 15.57 8.95
CA PHE A 74 -10.06 15.15 8.62
C PHE A 74 -10.83 14.70 9.86
N ARG A 75 -10.20 13.93 10.76
CA ARG A 75 -10.80 13.49 12.02
C ARG A 75 -11.15 14.68 12.91
N GLU A 76 -10.22 15.61 13.10
CA GLU A 76 -10.46 16.84 13.86
C GLU A 76 -11.60 17.67 13.25
N TYR A 77 -11.63 17.80 11.91
CA TYR A 77 -12.72 18.48 11.22
C TYR A 77 -14.07 17.79 11.49
N ARG A 78 -14.13 16.47 11.36
CA ARG A 78 -15.34 15.68 11.58
C ARG A 78 -15.83 15.82 13.02
N GLU A 79 -14.95 15.70 14.00
CA GLU A 79 -15.26 15.90 15.41
C GLU A 79 -15.89 17.29 15.64
N LYS A 80 -15.31 18.35 15.07
CA LYS A 80 -15.87 19.71 15.17
C LYS A 80 -17.19 19.90 14.44
N VAL A 81 -17.40 19.22 13.31
CA VAL A 81 -18.71 19.19 12.65
C VAL A 81 -19.75 18.55 13.57
N VAL A 82 -19.47 17.39 14.14
CA VAL A 82 -20.38 16.71 15.08
C VAL A 82 -20.68 17.60 16.28
N GLU A 83 -19.68 18.22 16.90
CA GLU A 83 -19.87 19.15 18.03
C GLU A 83 -20.76 20.36 17.66
N THR A 84 -20.64 20.88 16.44
CA THR A 84 -21.29 22.14 16.03
C THR A 84 -22.72 21.93 15.52
N ILE A 85 -22.95 20.93 14.68
CA ILE A 85 -24.24 20.71 14.01
C ILE A 85 -24.98 19.46 14.51
N GLY A 86 -24.33 18.64 15.33
CA GLY A 86 -24.85 17.39 15.88
C GLY A 86 -24.73 16.21 14.91
N GLU A 87 -24.69 15.00 15.48
CA GLU A 87 -24.54 13.72 14.75
C GLU A 87 -25.56 13.57 13.62
N LYS A 88 -26.84 13.88 13.86
CA LYS A 88 -27.89 13.73 12.84
C LYS A 88 -27.64 14.55 11.57
N LYS A 89 -27.11 15.77 11.71
CA LYS A 89 -26.82 16.62 10.56
C LYS A 89 -25.50 16.24 9.91
N GLU A 90 -24.52 15.77 10.69
CA GLU A 90 -23.29 15.20 10.16
C GLU A 90 -23.60 13.98 9.28
N HIS A 91 -24.47 13.07 9.72
CA HIS A 91 -24.88 11.92 8.92
C HIS A 91 -25.53 12.33 7.60
N THR A 92 -26.31 13.42 7.60
CA THR A 92 -26.86 13.97 6.35
C THR A 92 -25.76 14.46 5.41
N VAL A 93 -24.63 14.96 5.93
CA VAL A 93 -23.47 15.35 5.12
C VAL A 93 -22.80 14.10 4.54
N GLN A 94 -22.60 13.06 5.34
CA GLN A 94 -22.05 11.79 4.87
C GLN A 94 -22.93 11.14 3.79
N ASP A 95 -24.25 11.14 3.98
CA ASP A 95 -25.20 10.61 2.98
C ASP A 95 -25.08 11.35 1.65
N LYS A 96 -24.88 12.67 1.67
CA LYS A 96 -24.65 13.45 0.44
C LYS A 96 -23.31 13.13 -0.22
N VAL A 97 -22.29 12.78 0.56
CA VAL A 97 -21.00 12.32 0.02
C VAL A 97 -21.19 10.96 -0.65
N ALA A 98 -21.91 10.03 -0.01
CA ALA A 98 -22.23 8.72 -0.56
C ALA A 98 -23.05 8.83 -1.86
N GLU A 99 -24.07 9.69 -1.88
CA GLU A 99 -24.88 9.99 -3.07
C GLU A 99 -23.98 10.48 -4.22
N LYS A 100 -23.08 11.43 -3.93
CA LYS A 100 -22.13 11.96 -4.91
C LYS A 100 -21.20 10.86 -5.45
N GLN A 101 -20.68 9.98 -4.59
CA GLN A 101 -19.78 8.90 -4.99
C GLN A 101 -20.47 7.92 -5.96
N VAL A 102 -21.70 7.51 -5.66
CA VAL A 102 -22.50 6.64 -6.53
C VAL A 102 -22.79 7.30 -7.87
N LYS A 103 -23.10 8.60 -7.87
CA LYS A 103 -23.37 9.36 -9.09
C LYS A 103 -22.13 9.51 -9.99
N GLU A 104 -20.98 9.82 -9.40
CA GLU A 104 -19.74 10.02 -10.15
C GLU A 104 -19.12 8.69 -10.65
N ASN A 105 -19.54 7.56 -10.07
CA ASN A 105 -18.98 6.24 -10.39
C ASN A 105 -20.12 5.24 -10.63
N PRO A 106 -20.91 5.38 -11.70
CA PRO A 106 -22.06 4.53 -11.92
C PRO A 106 -21.67 3.06 -12.06
N PRO A 107 -22.47 2.12 -11.52
CA PRO A 107 -22.22 0.70 -11.65
C PRO A 107 -22.31 0.25 -13.11
N SER A 108 -21.55 -0.79 -13.45
CA SER A 108 -21.64 -1.42 -14.77
C SER A 108 -23.03 -2.05 -14.97
N PRO A 109 -23.62 -2.01 -16.19
CA PRO A 109 -24.97 -2.52 -16.47
C PRO A 109 -25.19 -4.01 -16.16
N ALA A 110 -24.14 -4.77 -15.85
CA ALA A 110 -24.20 -6.20 -15.56
C ALA A 110 -24.63 -6.53 -14.11
N VAL A 111 -24.77 -5.53 -13.22
CA VAL A 111 -25.06 -5.79 -11.80
C VAL A 111 -26.54 -5.56 -11.48
N THR A 112 -27.41 -6.39 -12.04
CA THR A 112 -28.83 -6.39 -11.68
C THR A 112 -29.04 -7.30 -10.46
N VAL A 113 -29.51 -6.77 -9.33
CA VAL A 113 -30.09 -7.61 -8.27
C VAL A 113 -31.51 -7.15 -7.92
N MET A 114 -32.45 -8.07 -8.11
CA MET A 114 -33.88 -7.93 -7.81
C MET A 114 -34.24 -8.89 -6.66
N GLY A 115 -34.77 -8.37 -5.54
CA GLY A 115 -35.35 -9.18 -4.44
C GLY A 115 -34.54 -9.18 -3.13
N LYS A 116 -35.05 -9.90 -2.11
CA LYS A 116 -34.50 -10.07 -0.73
C LYS A 116 -33.13 -10.80 -0.69
N GLY A 117 -32.23 -10.48 -1.60
CA GLY A 117 -30.87 -11.01 -1.72
C GLY A 117 -29.81 -9.92 -1.56
N PRO A 118 -28.53 -10.24 -1.81
CA PRO A 118 -27.43 -9.28 -1.71
C PRO A 118 -27.72 -8.07 -2.59
N SER A 119 -27.71 -6.88 -2.00
CA SER A 119 -27.93 -5.62 -2.72
C SER A 119 -26.63 -5.15 -3.37
N LEU A 120 -26.75 -4.34 -4.42
CA LEU A 120 -25.60 -3.62 -4.95
C LEU A 120 -25.01 -2.76 -3.82
N CYS A 121 -23.71 -2.86 -3.63
CA CYS A 121 -22.99 -2.15 -2.58
C CYS A 121 -21.73 -1.53 -3.17
N LEU A 122 -21.44 -0.28 -2.81
CA LEU A 122 -20.20 0.42 -3.15
C LEU A 122 -19.26 0.38 -1.95
N GLU A 123 -18.04 -0.10 -2.19
CA GLU A 123 -16.90 0.06 -1.28
C GLU A 123 -16.08 1.28 -1.76
N PRO A 124 -16.12 2.41 -1.05
CA PRO A 124 -15.61 3.69 -1.54
C PRO A 124 -14.09 3.85 -1.42
N LEU A 125 -13.36 3.04 -0.66
CA LEU A 125 -11.90 3.13 -0.58
C LEU A 125 -11.25 2.63 -1.88
N SER A 126 -11.82 1.58 -2.48
CA SER A 126 -11.36 1.02 -3.77
C SER A 126 -12.27 1.36 -4.95
N MET A 127 -13.40 2.03 -4.70
CA MET A 127 -14.42 2.39 -5.69
C MET A 127 -14.97 1.18 -6.45
N ARG A 128 -15.16 0.07 -5.73
CA ARG A 128 -15.63 -1.20 -6.30
C ARG A 128 -17.05 -1.51 -5.87
N TYR A 129 -17.78 -2.11 -6.80
CA TYR A 129 -19.11 -2.63 -6.53
C TYR A 129 -19.06 -4.11 -6.19
N LEU A 130 -19.85 -4.50 -5.19
CA LEU A 130 -20.04 -5.87 -4.77
C LEU A 130 -21.52 -6.12 -4.47
N ASN A 131 -21.94 -7.38 -4.60
CA ASN A 131 -23.27 -7.81 -4.19
C ASN A 131 -23.18 -8.37 -2.77
N THR A 132 -23.68 -7.61 -1.80
CA THR A 132 -23.67 -8.02 -0.38
C THR A 132 -24.87 -7.44 0.36
N ASP A 133 -25.10 -7.90 1.58
CA ASP A 133 -26.14 -7.39 2.46
C ASP A 133 -25.54 -6.81 3.75
N VAL A 134 -26.36 -6.02 4.45
CA VAL A 134 -25.98 -5.35 5.71
C VAL A 134 -25.47 -6.33 6.76
N THR A 135 -26.02 -7.55 6.83
CA THR A 135 -25.63 -8.55 7.83
C THR A 135 -24.23 -9.05 7.55
N SER A 136 -23.92 -9.34 6.29
CA SER A 136 -22.59 -9.75 5.83
C SER A 136 -21.54 -8.67 6.12
N ILE A 137 -21.84 -7.40 5.83
CA ILE A 137 -20.94 -6.27 6.13
C ILE A 137 -20.70 -6.14 7.64
N LYS A 138 -21.76 -6.18 8.45
CA LYS A 138 -21.65 -6.04 9.91
C LYS A 138 -20.95 -7.24 10.56
N LYS A 139 -21.12 -8.43 10.00
CA LYS A 139 -20.35 -9.61 10.41
C LYS A 139 -18.86 -9.40 10.11
N ALA A 140 -18.50 -8.95 8.91
CA ALA A 140 -17.12 -8.68 8.56
C ALA A 140 -16.46 -7.63 9.49
N GLN A 141 -17.19 -6.55 9.83
CA GLN A 141 -16.73 -5.57 10.84
C GLN A 141 -16.44 -6.23 12.19
N ASN A 142 -17.34 -7.10 12.66
CA ASN A 142 -17.16 -7.78 13.94
C ASN A 142 -16.00 -8.78 13.91
N ASP A 143 -15.84 -9.54 12.83
CA ASP A 143 -14.77 -10.52 12.67
C ASP A 143 -13.40 -9.82 12.65
N ILE A 144 -13.27 -8.67 11.96
CA ILE A 144 -12.06 -7.84 12.00
C ILE A 144 -11.77 -7.30 13.40
N ASN A 145 -12.77 -6.74 14.07
CA ASN A 145 -12.59 -6.23 15.43
C ASN A 145 -12.23 -7.35 16.43
N ALA A 146 -12.77 -8.55 16.24
CA ALA A 146 -12.40 -9.72 17.04
C ALA A 146 -10.95 -10.16 16.77
N GLN A 147 -10.51 -10.16 15.50
CA GLN A 147 -9.12 -10.41 15.12
C GLN A 147 -8.18 -9.43 15.84
N ILE A 148 -8.44 -8.13 15.74
CA ILE A 148 -7.66 -7.07 16.41
C ILE A 148 -7.55 -7.32 17.92
N LEU A 149 -8.62 -7.75 18.57
CA LEU A 149 -8.62 -7.99 20.02
C LEU A 149 -7.93 -9.30 20.43
N SER A 150 -7.85 -10.26 19.52
CA SER A 150 -7.33 -11.62 19.79
C SER A 150 -5.88 -11.80 19.36
N ASP A 151 -5.42 -11.06 18.35
CA ASP A 151 -4.08 -11.15 17.80
C ASP A 151 -3.05 -10.53 18.77
N VAL A 152 -1.85 -11.13 18.83
CA VAL A 152 -0.77 -10.67 19.71
C VAL A 152 -0.26 -9.28 19.31
N TYR A 153 -0.29 -8.96 18.01
CA TYR A 153 0.14 -7.68 17.46
C TYR A 153 -0.97 -6.64 17.45
N GLY A 154 -2.25 -7.06 17.52
CA GLY A 154 -3.38 -6.17 17.76
C GLY A 154 -3.80 -5.29 16.58
N TRP A 155 -3.68 -5.80 15.35
CA TRP A 155 -4.09 -5.10 14.12
C TRP A 155 -4.72 -6.05 13.10
N ALA A 156 -5.43 -5.47 12.12
CA ALA A 156 -5.98 -6.16 10.96
C ALA A 156 -5.93 -5.23 9.73
N THR A 157 -5.70 -5.80 8.55
CA THR A 157 -5.49 -5.04 7.31
C THR A 157 -6.79 -4.75 6.56
N LEU A 158 -6.75 -3.80 5.62
CA LEU A 158 -7.82 -3.57 4.65
C LEU A 158 -8.03 -4.79 3.74
N ASN A 159 -6.96 -5.51 3.41
CA ASN A 159 -7.08 -6.75 2.63
C ASN A 159 -7.74 -7.89 3.44
N ASP A 160 -7.51 -7.98 4.75
CA ASP A 160 -8.23 -8.94 5.63
C ASP A 160 -9.74 -8.66 5.57
N PHE A 161 -10.14 -7.39 5.59
CA PHE A 161 -11.54 -6.99 5.44
C PHE A 161 -12.08 -7.32 4.03
N TYR A 162 -11.27 -7.10 2.99
CA TYR A 162 -11.63 -7.46 1.63
C TYR A 162 -11.80 -8.97 1.44
N ASP A 163 -10.99 -9.81 2.09
CA ASP A 163 -11.15 -11.27 2.06
C ASP A 163 -12.52 -11.69 2.61
N LEU A 164 -12.95 -11.09 3.73
CA LEU A 164 -14.27 -11.36 4.32
C LEU A 164 -15.43 -10.95 3.38
N LEU A 165 -15.21 -9.97 2.52
CA LEU A 165 -16.18 -9.49 1.53
C LEU A 165 -16.00 -10.12 0.13
N ASN A 166 -15.04 -11.04 -0.05
CA ASN A 166 -14.65 -11.60 -1.34
C ASN A 166 -14.28 -10.53 -2.39
N LEU A 167 -13.63 -9.46 -1.94
CA LEU A 167 -13.06 -8.43 -2.81
C LEU A 167 -11.60 -8.76 -3.13
N PRO A 168 -11.12 -8.48 -4.36
CA PRO A 168 -9.71 -8.63 -4.68
C PRO A 168 -8.84 -7.75 -3.77
N HIS A 169 -7.62 -8.21 -3.49
CA HIS A 169 -6.65 -7.39 -2.77
C HIS A 169 -6.25 -6.16 -3.58
N THR A 170 -5.76 -5.15 -2.85
CA THR A 170 -5.10 -3.98 -3.43
C THR A 170 -3.69 -3.88 -2.90
N ASP A 171 -2.76 -3.33 -3.69
CA ASP A 171 -1.35 -3.19 -3.31
C ASP A 171 -1.17 -2.38 -2.01
N ILE A 172 -2.07 -1.44 -1.74
CA ILE A 172 -2.05 -0.60 -0.52
C ILE A 172 -2.80 -1.25 0.64
N GLY A 173 -3.60 -2.28 0.39
CA GLY A 173 -4.51 -2.87 1.38
C GLY A 173 -3.79 -3.58 2.52
N ASP A 174 -2.57 -4.08 2.30
CA ASP A 174 -1.74 -4.69 3.35
C ASP A 174 -1.09 -3.64 4.27
N LYS A 175 -0.99 -2.39 3.80
CA LYS A 175 -0.35 -1.28 4.53
C LYS A 175 -1.34 -0.42 5.30
N LEU A 176 -2.62 -0.56 4.98
CA LEU A 176 -3.71 0.18 5.60
C LEU A 176 -4.52 -0.77 6.48
N GLY A 177 -5.02 -0.29 7.61
CA GLY A 177 -5.87 -1.11 8.45
C GLY A 177 -6.27 -0.45 9.76
N TRP A 178 -6.63 -1.28 10.72
CA TRP A 178 -7.18 -0.90 12.01
C TRP A 178 -6.41 -1.58 13.13
N ASP A 179 -6.41 -0.95 14.31
CA ASP A 179 -5.72 -1.44 15.50
C ASP A 179 -6.56 -1.19 16.77
N LEU A 180 -5.97 -1.48 17.92
CA LEU A 180 -6.64 -1.34 19.22
C LEU A 180 -7.18 0.07 19.50
N ASP A 181 -6.48 1.11 19.01
CA ASP A 181 -6.84 2.51 19.21
C ASP A 181 -7.83 3.03 18.17
N ASN A 182 -7.78 2.51 16.93
CA ASN A 182 -8.67 2.87 15.83
C ASN A 182 -9.35 1.61 15.27
N ARG A 183 -10.25 1.01 16.05
CA ARG A 183 -11.03 -0.16 15.62
C ARG A 183 -12.02 0.21 14.52
N MET A 184 -12.35 -0.76 13.68
CA MET A 184 -13.25 -0.56 12.55
C MET A 184 -14.66 -0.21 13.02
N GLU A 185 -15.16 0.93 12.54
CA GLU A 185 -16.56 1.31 12.65
C GLU A 185 -17.11 1.67 11.27
N ILE A 186 -18.17 0.97 10.86
CA ILE A 186 -18.78 1.12 9.54
C ILE A 186 -20.17 1.72 9.69
N GLN A 187 -20.44 2.76 8.91
CA GLN A 187 -21.77 3.27 8.65
C GLN A 187 -22.24 2.84 7.26
N ILE A 188 -23.50 2.44 7.14
CA ILE A 188 -24.07 2.04 5.86
C ILE A 188 -25.06 3.11 5.42
N SER A 189 -24.82 3.71 4.26
CA SER A 189 -25.75 4.66 3.64
C SER A 189 -26.52 3.96 2.52
N ALA A 190 -27.82 4.24 2.42
CA ALA A 190 -28.68 3.72 1.36
C ALA A 190 -28.90 4.80 0.30
N GLN A 191 -28.52 4.48 -0.94
CA GLN A 191 -28.50 5.39 -2.08
C GLN A 191 -29.24 4.78 -3.28
N VAL A 192 -29.45 5.58 -4.31
CA VAL A 192 -30.08 5.16 -5.57
C VAL A 192 -29.16 5.54 -6.72
N THR A 193 -28.91 4.59 -7.63
CA THR A 193 -28.09 4.82 -8.82
C THR A 193 -28.83 5.67 -9.86
N GLU A 194 -28.14 6.19 -10.87
CA GLU A 194 -28.79 6.93 -11.97
C GLU A 194 -29.85 6.09 -12.71
N ASN A 195 -29.69 4.75 -12.69
CA ASN A 195 -30.63 3.80 -13.30
C ASN A 195 -31.83 3.47 -12.39
N GLY A 196 -31.92 4.08 -11.20
CA GLY A 196 -33.00 3.82 -10.24
C GLY A 196 -32.81 2.55 -9.39
N GLU A 197 -31.62 1.95 -9.41
CA GLU A 197 -31.34 0.73 -8.62
C GLU A 197 -30.92 1.11 -7.20
N PRO A 198 -31.43 0.43 -6.15
CA PRO A 198 -30.98 0.65 -4.78
C PRO A 198 -29.53 0.20 -4.62
N CYS A 199 -28.72 1.03 -3.97
CA CYS A 199 -27.29 0.81 -3.73
C CYS A 199 -26.95 1.12 -2.28
N LEU A 200 -26.25 0.21 -1.60
CA LEU A 200 -25.62 0.48 -0.31
C LEU A 200 -24.25 1.14 -0.53
N VAL A 201 -23.78 1.91 0.43
CA VAL A 201 -22.43 2.47 0.45
C VAL A 201 -21.79 2.20 1.81
N ILE A 202 -20.60 1.60 1.81
CA ILE A 202 -19.82 1.29 3.03
C ILE A 202 -19.04 2.54 3.46
N GLY A 203 -19.61 3.33 4.35
CA GLY A 203 -18.91 4.44 5.00
C GLY A 203 -18.04 3.94 6.15
N HIS A 204 -16.82 4.45 6.26
CA HIS A 204 -15.95 4.17 7.40
C HIS A 204 -15.94 5.39 8.34
N ASP A 205 -16.60 5.27 9.48
CA ASP A 205 -16.54 6.30 10.53
C ASP A 205 -15.14 6.39 11.12
N ASN A 206 -14.51 5.22 11.28
CA ASN A 206 -13.10 5.07 11.57
C ASN A 206 -12.42 4.49 10.31
N PRO A 207 -11.84 5.33 9.43
CA PRO A 207 -11.15 4.86 8.23
C PRO A 207 -9.88 4.09 8.58
N PRO A 208 -9.39 3.22 7.67
CA PRO A 208 -8.14 2.53 7.90
C PRO A 208 -6.98 3.53 7.87
N LYS A 209 -6.06 3.38 8.83
CA LYS A 209 -4.86 4.20 8.93
C LYS A 209 -3.65 3.43 8.40
N TYR A 210 -2.58 4.16 8.11
CA TYR A 210 -1.30 3.54 7.76
C TYR A 210 -0.74 2.78 8.96
N LEU A 211 -0.51 1.47 8.81
CA LEU A 211 -0.01 0.59 9.88
C LEU A 211 1.53 0.60 9.99
N GLY A 212 2.24 1.15 9.01
CA GLY A 212 3.70 1.12 8.94
C GLY A 212 4.21 0.13 7.88
N ASP A 213 5.50 0.26 7.53
CA ASP A 213 6.21 -0.78 6.78
C ASP A 213 6.81 -1.75 7.81
N TYR A 214 6.24 -2.95 7.96
CA TYR A 214 6.81 -4.04 8.77
C TYR A 214 7.80 -4.89 7.95
#